data_AF-A0A2V9JGB0-F1
#
_entry.id   AF-A0A2V9JGB0-F1
#
_cell.length_a   1.000
_cell.length_b   1.000
_cell.length_c   1.000
_cell.angle_alpha   90.00
_cell.angle_beta   90.00
_cell.angle_gamma   90.00
#
_symmetry.space_group_name_H-M   'P 1'
#
loop_
_entity.id
_entity.type
_entity.pdbx_description
1 polymer ?
#
loop_
_entity_poly.entity_id
_entity_poly.type
_entity_poly.pdbx_seq_one_letter_code
_entity_poly.pdbx_strand_id
1 'polypeptide(L)' 'RLRFEPVQWIACQDPEEEIVANTANFTRLIEEYVRRYPDQWLWVHRRWKTRPPGEPPLYPF' A
#
# COMPACT_ATOMS: atom_id res chain seq x y z
N ARG A 1 -6.03 -14.08 -15.94
CA ARG A 1 -6.15 -13.94 -14.46
C ARG A 1 -4.91 -13.22 -13.95
N LEU A 2 -5.06 -12.09 -13.28
CA LEU A 2 -3.94 -11.38 -12.66
C LEU A 2 -3.33 -12.27 -11.56
N ARG A 3 -2.00 -12.38 -11.56
CA ARG A 3 -1.23 -13.12 -10.55
C ARG A 3 -0.20 -12.17 -9.96
N PHE A 4 -0.14 -12.17 -8.63
CA PHE A 4 0.91 -11.50 -7.90
C PHE A 4 2.11 -12.45 -7.82
N GLU A 5 3.29 -11.92 -8.13
CA GLU A 5 4.53 -12.64 -7.85
C GLU A 5 4.72 -12.79 -6.33
N PRO A 6 5.44 -13.84 -5.88
CA PRO A 6 5.77 -14.00 -4.47
C PRO A 6 6.48 -12.74 -3.93
N VAL A 7 5.98 -12.24 -2.80
CA VAL A 7 6.61 -11.10 -2.12
C VAL A 7 7.85 -11.59 -1.39
N GLN A 8 8.98 -10.95 -1.65
CA GLN A 8 10.19 -11.20 -0.88
C GLN A 8 10.03 -10.61 0.52
N TRP A 9 10.24 -11.45 1.54
CA TRP A 9 10.25 -11.01 2.93
C TRP A 9 11.53 -10.24 3.24
N ILE A 10 11.38 -9.08 3.89
CA ILE A 10 12.51 -8.28 4.36
C ILE A 10 12.68 -8.56 5.86
N ALA A 11 13.79 -9.19 6.24
CA ALA A 11 14.07 -9.47 7.64
C ALA A 11 14.83 -8.31 8.30
N CYS A 12 14.41 -7.89 9.49
CA CYS A 12 15.08 -6.87 10.30
C CYS A 12 15.39 -7.40 11.71
N GLN A 13 16.31 -6.74 12.43
CA GLN A 13 16.62 -7.12 13.81
C GLN A 13 15.53 -6.66 14.79
N ASP A 14 14.98 -5.46 14.56
CA ASP A 14 13.86 -4.93 15.33
C ASP A 14 12.53 -5.35 14.68
N PRO A 15 11.62 -6.01 15.43
CA PRO A 15 10.27 -6.33 14.94
C PRO A 15 9.49 -5.14 14.42
N GLU A 16 9.63 -3.95 15.02
CA GLU A 16 8.89 -2.77 14.57
C GLU A 16 9.39 -2.29 13.19
N GLU A 17 10.71 -2.27 13.01
CA GLU A 17 11.32 -1.97 11.70
C GLU A 17 10.93 -3.01 10.64
N GLU A 18 10.86 -4.29 11.01
CA GLU A 18 10.44 -5.37 10.11
C GLU A 18 9.00 -5.16 9.63
N ILE A 19 8.09 -4.79 10.55
CA ILE A 19 6.69 -4.50 10.23
C ILE A 19 6.60 -3.31 9.26
N VAL A 20 7.31 -2.22 9.54
CA VAL A 20 7.32 -1.03 8.67
C VAL A 20 7.87 -1.37 7.30
N ALA A 21 9.02 -2.06 7.23
CA ALA A 21 9.68 -2.43 5.98
C ALA A 21 8.79 -3.31 5.09
N ASN A 22 8.18 -4.35 5.66
CA ASN A 22 7.31 -5.23 4.89
C ASN A 22 6.00 -4.54 4.50
N THR A 23 5.40 -3.71 5.36
CA THR A 23 4.19 -2.93 5.02
C THR A 23 4.43 -2.00 3.84
N ALA A 24 5.59 -1.33 3.81
CA ALA A 24 6.01 -0.50 2.68
C ALA A 24 6.24 -1.35 1.41
N ASN A 25 6.88 -2.51 1.53
CA ASN A 25 7.12 -3.43 0.41
C ASN A 25 5.81 -3.92 -0.22
N PHE A 26 4.84 -4.36 0.60
CA PHE A 26 3.52 -4.76 0.11
C PHE A 26 2.78 -3.61 -0.58
N THR A 27 2.82 -2.40 0.00
CA THR A 27 2.18 -1.23 -0.59
C THR A 27 2.77 -0.91 -1.96
N ARG A 28 4.11 -0.89 -2.09
CA ARG A 28 4.81 -0.67 -3.35
C ARG A 28 4.36 -1.68 -4.42
N LEU A 29 4.35 -2.96 -4.09
CA LEU A 29 3.95 -4.02 -5.03
C LEU A 29 2.49 -3.86 -5.48
N ILE A 30 1.57 -3.56 -4.55
CA ILE A 30 0.17 -3.29 -4.91
C ILE A 30 0.09 -2.13 -5.91
N GLU A 31 0.80 -1.02 -5.65
CA GLU A 31 0.78 0.13 -6.54
C GLU A 31 1.38 -0.17 -7.92
N GLU A 32 2.42 -0.99 -8.01
CA GLU A 32 2.98 -1.43 -9.30
C GLU A 32 1.94 -2.17 -10.16
N TYR A 33 1.19 -3.09 -9.56
CA TYR A 33 0.11 -3.78 -10.26
C TYR A 33 -1.05 -2.85 -10.62
N VAL A 34 -1.44 -1.95 -9.71
CA VAL A 34 -2.48 -0.95 -9.98
C VAL A 34 -2.08 -0.04 -11.15
N ARG A 35 -0.83 0.41 -11.23
CA ARG A 35 -0.34 1.22 -12.36
C ARG A 35 -0.33 0.45 -13.68
N ARG A 36 -0.05 -0.86 -13.63
CA ARG A 36 -0.06 -1.72 -14.83
C ARG A 36 -1.47 -2.06 -15.31
N TYR A 37 -2.43 -2.20 -14.39
CA TYR A 37 -3.81 -2.61 -14.67
C TYR A 37 -4.82 -1.73 -13.91
N PRO A 38 -4.88 -0.41 -14.19
CA PRO A 38 -5.67 0.52 -13.39
C PRO A 38 -7.18 0.28 -13.49
N ASP A 39 -7.65 -0.27 -14.60
CA ASP A 39 -9.04 -0.66 -14.86
C ASP A 39 -9.50 -1.85 -14.01
N GLN A 40 -8.56 -2.67 -13.52
CA GLN A 40 -8.84 -3.83 -12.68
C GLN A 40 -8.90 -3.48 -11.18
N TRP A 41 -8.51 -2.26 -10.79
CA TRP A 41 -8.55 -1.81 -9.40
C TRP A 41 -9.90 -1.19 -9.06
N LEU A 42 -10.47 -1.59 -7.92
CA LEU A 42 -11.73 -1.03 -7.43
C LEU A 42 -11.50 0.33 -6.74
N TRP A 43 -11.65 1.42 -7.50
CA TRP A 43 -11.42 2.81 -7.06
C TRP A 43 -12.44 3.36 -6.06
N VAL A 44 -13.37 2.54 -5.55
CA VAL A 44 -14.44 2.98 -4.64
C VAL A 44 -13.93 3.32 -3.24
N HIS A 45 -12.79 2.74 -2.84
CA HIS A 45 -12.24 2.94 -1.52
C HIS A 45 -11.43 4.23 -1.43
N ARG A 46 -11.78 5.09 -0.47
CA ARG A 46 -10.97 6.23 -0.04
C ARG A 46 -9.71 5.75 0.70
N ARG A 47 -8.76 5.13 -0.02
CA ARG A 47 -7.57 4.48 0.53
C ARG A 47 -6.74 5.42 1.42
N TRP A 48 -6.64 6.68 1.02
CA TRP A 48 -5.81 7.70 1.69
C TRP A 48 -6.60 8.59 2.65
N LYS A 49 -7.69 8.07 3.23
CA LYS A 49 -8.54 8.85 4.17
C LYS A 49 -7.85 9.14 5.49
N THR A 50 -6.98 8.23 5.95
CA THR A 50 -6.16 8.41 7.15
C THR A 50 -4.98 9.30 6.79
N ARG A 51 -4.73 10.32 7.60
CA ARG A 51 -3.69 11.32 7.40
C ARG A 51 -2.83 11.45 8.66
N PRO A 52 -1.56 11.87 8.53
CA PRO A 52 -0.76 12.30 9.66
C PRO A 52 -1.49 13.36 10.52
N PRO A 53 -1.23 13.41 11.84
CA PRO A 53 -1.81 14.41 12.72
C PRO A 53 -1.56 15.83 12.21
N GLY A 54 -2.62 16.65 12.13
CA GLY A 54 -2.55 18.06 11.71
C GLY A 54 -2.73 18.30 10.22
N GLU A 55 -2.81 17.27 9.38
CA GLU A 55 -3.05 17.44 7.94
C GLU A 55 -4.55 17.55 7.61
N PRO A 56 -4.92 18.38 6.61
CA PRO A 56 -6.32 18.50 6.18
C PRO A 56 -6.82 17.21 5.50
N PRO A 57 -8.14 16.95 5.54
CA PRO A 57 -8.72 15.79 4.86
C PRO A 57 -8.58 15.91 3.34
N LEU A 58 -8.28 14.78 2.66
CA LEU A 58 -8.19 14.72 1.20
C LEU A 58 -9.53 14.71 0.48
N TYR A 59 -10.55 14.19 1.15
CA TYR A 59 -11.85 13.96 0.53
C TYR A 59 -12.85 14.91 1.15
N PRO A 60 -13.70 15.57 0.33
CA PRO A 60 -14.77 16.39 0.86
C PRO A 60 -15.75 15.54 1.67
N PHE A 61 -16.34 16.19 2.66
CA PHE A 61 -17.45 15.67 3.44
C PHE A 61 -18.75 15.77 2.64
#